data_AF-A0A6A3HLU8-F1
#
_entry.id   AF-A0A6A3HLU8-F1
#
_cell.length_a   1.000
_cell.length_b   1.000
_cell.length_c   1.000
_cell.angle_alpha   90.00
_cell.angle_beta   90.00
_cell.angle_gamma   90.00
#
_symmetry.space_group_name_H-M   'P 1'
#
loop_
_entity.id
_entity.type
_entity.pdbx_description
1 polymer ?
#
loop_
_entity_poly.entity_id
_entity_poly.type
_entity_poly.pdbx_seq_one_letter_code
_entity_poly.pdbx_strand_id
1 'polypeptide(L)'
;TQNYMAVTQVRLPDGAPLVVPDNTTFRQLQQVDAQQAAMDEAMQGEQQLANAEYHLVRVKIQDVPVAMQVNISDIRAALGLPSCSLRPPFSTAH
;
A
#
# COMPACT_ATOMS: atom_id res chain seq x y z
N THR A 1 12.66 -13.77 9.10
CA THR A 1 13.84 -14.68 8.96
C THR A 1 14.60 -14.96 10.25
N GLN A 2 15.05 -13.96 11.03
CA GLN A 2 15.88 -14.21 12.24
C GLN A 2 15.18 -15.06 13.33
N ASN A 3 13.87 -14.85 13.56
CA ASN A 3 13.13 -15.59 14.59
C ASN A 3 13.01 -17.09 14.31
N TYR A 4 12.88 -17.51 13.04
CA TYR A 4 12.76 -18.92 12.68
C TYR A 4 14.07 -19.68 12.85
N MET A 5 15.21 -19.01 12.63
CA MET A 5 16.55 -19.57 12.84
C MET A 5 16.78 -19.88 14.33
N ALA A 6 16.37 -18.98 15.23
CA ALA A 6 16.52 -19.15 16.67
C ALA A 6 15.80 -20.40 17.21
N VAL A 7 14.61 -20.73 16.69
CA VAL A 7 13.81 -21.87 17.16
C VAL A 7 14.44 -23.22 16.78
N THR A 8 15.07 -23.31 15.60
CA THR A 8 15.76 -24.54 15.17
C THR A 8 17.10 -24.74 15.87
N GLN A 9 17.72 -23.65 16.34
CA GLN A 9 19.00 -23.65 17.05
C GLN A 9 18.93 -24.20 18.48
N VAL A 10 17.74 -24.24 19.11
CA VAL A 10 17.57 -24.71 20.51
C VAL A 10 17.96 -26.18 20.74
N ARG A 11 18.13 -26.98 19.68
CA ARG A 11 18.52 -28.40 19.77
C ARG A 11 19.97 -28.70 19.34
N LEU A 12 20.76 -27.71 18.91
CA LEU A 12 22.14 -27.97 18.47
C LEU A 12 23.13 -27.86 19.65
N PRO A 13 24.11 -28.78 19.76
CA PRO A 13 25.17 -28.69 20.77
C PRO A 13 26.05 -27.46 20.55
N ASP A 14 26.58 -26.89 21.65
CA ASP A 14 27.45 -25.71 21.62
C ASP A 14 28.66 -25.91 20.69
N GLY A 15 28.79 -25.03 19.69
CA GLY A 15 29.87 -25.04 18.70
C GLY A 15 29.47 -25.48 17.29
N ALA A 16 28.21 -25.83 17.03
CA ALA A 16 27.75 -26.14 15.69
C ALA A 16 27.62 -24.88 14.81
N PRO A 17 28.08 -24.91 13.54
CA PRO A 17 27.96 -23.76 12.65
C PRO A 17 26.49 -23.38 12.41
N LEU A 18 26.22 -22.07 12.38
CA LEU A 18 24.92 -21.50 12.08
C LEU A 18 24.53 -21.80 10.63
N VAL A 19 23.80 -22.88 10.41
CA VAL A 19 23.29 -23.28 9.09
C VAL A 19 21.83 -22.89 8.99
N VAL A 20 21.45 -22.21 7.90
CA VAL A 20 20.05 -21.96 7.56
C VAL A 20 19.38 -23.32 7.34
N PRO A 21 18.33 -23.67 8.11
CA PRO A 21 17.70 -24.97 7.95
C PRO A 21 17.02 -25.10 6.58
N ASP A 22 17.51 -26.00 5.71
CA ASP A 22 16.85 -26.32 4.43
C ASP A 22 15.82 -27.45 4.60
N ASN A 23 15.03 -27.40 5.67
CA ASN A 23 13.95 -28.37 5.89
C ASN A 23 12.64 -27.87 5.25
N THR A 24 11.74 -28.82 4.96
CA THR A 24 10.48 -28.55 4.27
C THR A 24 9.62 -27.53 4.99
N THR A 25 9.60 -27.55 6.32
CA THR A 25 8.84 -26.61 7.16
C THR A 25 9.41 -25.19 7.07
N PHE A 26 10.73 -25.00 7.06
CA PHE A 26 11.36 -23.69 6.93
C PHE A 26 11.07 -23.07 5.55
N ARG A 27 11.11 -23.88 4.49
CA ARG A 27 10.71 -23.43 3.14
C ARG A 27 9.23 -23.04 3.08
N GLN A 28 8.35 -23.81 3.72
CA GLN A 28 6.92 -23.47 3.78
C GLN A 28 6.69 -22.14 4.51
N LEU A 29 7.35 -21.92 5.64
CA LEU A 29 7.25 -20.65 6.37
C LEU A 29 7.79 -19.47 5.55
N GLN A 30 8.90 -19.65 4.83
CA GLN A 30 9.42 -18.62 3.93
C GLN A 30 8.44 -18.29 2.79
N GLN A 31 7.73 -19.29 2.26
CA GLN A 31 6.70 -19.07 1.25
C GLN A 31 5.50 -18.29 1.81
N VAL A 32 5.08 -18.59 3.05
CA VAL A 32 4.01 -17.84 3.73
C VAL A 32 4.44 -16.38 3.94
N ASP A 33 5.65 -16.14 4.44
CA ASP A 33 6.19 -14.79 4.62
C ASP A 33 6.22 -14.02 3.29
N ALA A 34 6.64 -14.67 2.20
CA ALA A 34 6.68 -14.06 0.87
C ALA A 34 5.28 -13.73 0.32
N GLN A 35 4.30 -14.61 0.55
CA GLN A 35 2.91 -14.36 0.17
C GLN A 35 2.31 -13.21 0.97
N GLN A 36 2.59 -13.13 2.28
CA GLN A 36 2.13 -12.03 3.12
C GLN A 36 2.69 -10.69 2.64
N ALA A 37 3.99 -10.62 2.35
CA ALA A 37 4.61 -9.42 1.81
C ALA A 37 3.97 -8.98 0.48
N ALA A 38 3.74 -9.93 -0.43
CA ALA A 38 3.09 -9.64 -1.71
C ALA A 38 1.63 -9.14 -1.54
N MET A 39 0.89 -9.67 -0.57
CA MET A 39 -0.46 -9.19 -0.24
C MET A 39 -0.44 -7.79 0.36
N ASP A 40 0.49 -7.52 1.27
CA ASP A 40 0.65 -6.20 1.89
C ASP A 40 1.04 -5.14 0.83
N GLU A 41 1.93 -5.49 -0.11
CA GLU A 41 2.31 -4.62 -1.23
C GLU A 41 1.14 -4.35 -2.19
N ALA A 42 0.36 -5.38 -2.54
CA ALA A 42 -0.83 -5.23 -3.38
C ALA A 42 -1.86 -4.30 -2.71
N MET A 43 -2.14 -4.54 -1.43
CA MET A 43 -3.08 -3.74 -0.66
C MET A 43 -2.59 -2.30 -0.49
N GLN A 44 -1.29 -2.07 -0.30
CA GLN A 44 -0.72 -0.72 -0.31
C GLN A 44 -0.85 -0.04 -1.69
N GLY A 45 -0.66 -0.77 -2.79
CA GLY A 45 -0.86 -0.24 -4.14
C GLY A 45 -2.31 0.17 -4.40
N GLU A 46 -3.26 -0.68 -4.01
CA GLU A 46 -4.69 -0.40 -4.10
C GLU A 46 -5.10 0.77 -3.19
N GLN A 47 -4.57 0.83 -1.97
CA GLN A 47 -4.79 1.94 -1.04
C GLN A 47 -4.22 3.25 -1.60
N GLN A 48 -3.04 3.22 -2.23
CA GLN A 48 -2.43 4.40 -2.85
C GLN A 48 -3.24 4.90 -4.05
N LEU A 49 -3.74 4.01 -4.89
CA LEU A 49 -4.63 4.35 -6.00
C LEU A 49 -5.95 4.94 -5.48
N ALA A 50 -6.54 4.33 -4.44
CA ALA A 50 -7.74 4.86 -3.80
C ALA A 50 -7.49 6.22 -3.14
N ASN A 51 -6.33 6.44 -2.53
CA ASN A 51 -5.97 7.72 -1.92
C ASN A 51 -5.64 8.79 -2.98
N ALA A 52 -5.12 8.39 -4.14
CA ALA A 52 -4.91 9.29 -5.28
C ALA A 52 -6.23 9.88 -5.79
N GLU A 53 -7.38 9.27 -5.51
CA GLU A 53 -8.69 9.84 -5.82
C GLU A 53 -9.14 10.91 -4.83
N TYR A 54 -8.54 11.02 -3.64
CA TYR A 54 -8.86 12.06 -2.67
C TYR A 54 -8.00 13.31 -2.86
N HIS A 55 -8.67 14.43 -3.11
CA HIS A 55 -8.00 15.72 -3.28
C HIS A 55 -8.46 16.73 -2.22
N LEU A 56 -7.52 17.58 -1.80
CA LEU A 56 -7.82 18.67 -0.87
C LEU A 56 -8.56 19.78 -1.62
N VAL A 57 -9.82 20.00 -1.25
CA VAL A 57 -10.67 21.05 -1.83
C VAL A 57 -11.02 22.06 -0.75
N ARG A 58 -11.07 23.34 -1.13
CA ARG A 58 -11.54 24.42 -0.24
C ARG A 58 -13.04 24.63 -0.46
N VAL A 59 -13.82 24.45 0.59
CA VAL A 59 -15.27 24.69 0.61
C VAL A 59 -15.62 25.77 1.64
N LYS A 60 -16.75 26.45 1.46
CA LYS A 60 -17.23 27.47 2.41
C LYS A 60 -18.40 26.91 3.22
N ILE A 61 -18.24 26.79 4.54
CA ILE A 61 -19.27 26.32 5.46
C ILE A 61 -19.58 27.47 6.43
N GLN A 62 -20.83 27.93 6.45
CA GLN A 62 -21.25 29.07 7.30
C GLN A 62 -20.32 30.30 7.14
N ASP A 63 -19.98 30.63 5.90
CA ASP A 63 -19.03 31.70 5.53
C ASP A 63 -17.55 31.47 5.93
N VAL A 64 -17.21 30.33 6.52
CA VAL A 64 -15.83 29.97 6.88
C VAL A 64 -15.22 29.05 5.82
N PRO A 65 -14.03 29.36 5.25
CA PRO A 65 -13.35 28.46 4.33
C PRO A 65 -12.71 27.28 5.09
N VAL A 66 -13.09 26.07 4.72
CA VAL A 66 -12.58 24.80 5.28
C VAL A 66 -11.90 24.01 4.16
N ALA A 67 -10.72 23.48 4.43
CA ALA A 67 -10.05 22.56 3.54
C ALA A 67 -10.40 21.12 3.95
N MET A 68 -10.90 20.30 3.02
CA MET A 68 -11.24 18.90 3.29
C MET A 68 -10.83 17.98 2.14
N GLN A 69 -10.51 16.73 2.46
CA GLN A 69 -10.25 15.68 1.48
C GLN A 69 -11.57 15.22 0.87
N VAL A 70 -11.67 15.25 -0.46
CA VAL A 70 -12.88 14.85 -1.19
C VAL A 70 -12.52 13.82 -2.25
N ASN A 71 -13.30 12.74 -2.35
CA ASN A 71 -13.15 11.77 -3.43
C ASN A 71 -13.61 12.39 -4.74
N ILE A 72 -12.72 12.45 -5.74
CA ILE A 72 -13.00 13.08 -7.02
C ILE A 72 -13.93 12.22 -7.89
N SER A 73 -13.92 10.90 -7.76
CA SER A 73 -14.82 10.01 -8.47
C SER A 73 -16.28 10.27 -8.09
N ASP A 74 -16.57 10.43 -6.79
CA ASP A 74 -17.91 10.77 -6.29
C ASP A 74 -18.36 12.14 -6.79
N ILE A 75 -17.47 13.14 -6.77
CA ILE A 75 -17.78 14.48 -7.29
C ILE A 75 -18.05 14.44 -8.79
N ARG A 76 -17.25 13.71 -9.56
CA ARG A 76 -17.49 13.54 -11.01
C ARG A 76 -18.83 12.88 -11.27
N ALA A 77 -19.17 11.82 -10.53
CA ALA A 77 -20.47 11.15 -10.64
C ALA A 77 -21.63 12.10 -10.31
N ALA A 78 -21.54 12.85 -9.21
CA ALA A 78 -22.56 13.83 -8.81
C ALA A 78 -22.73 14.96 -9.83
N LEU A 79 -21.65 15.35 -10.52
CA LEU A 79 -21.65 16.41 -11.53
C LEU A 79 -21.86 15.90 -12.97
N GLY A 80 -21.97 14.58 -13.18
CA GLY A 80 -22.08 13.98 -14.52
C GLY A 80 -20.83 14.15 -15.39
N LEU A 81 -19.65 14.31 -14.78
CA LEU A 81 -18.38 14.51 -15.49
C LEU A 81 -17.75 13.16 -15.88
N PRO A 82 -17.00 13.12 -17.01
CA PRO A 82 -16.28 11.92 -17.40
C PRO A 82 -15.11 11.61 -16.45
N SER A 83 -14.68 10.35 -16.43
CA SER A 83 -13.56 9.87 -15.61
C SER A 83 -12.18 10.29 -16.13
N CYS A 84 -12.11 10.84 -17.35
CA CYS A 84 -10.87 11.36 -17.91
C CYS A 84 -10.51 12.75 -17.34
N SER A 85 -9.23 13.11 -17.44
CA SER A 85 -8.79 14.46 -17.09
C SER A 85 -9.40 15.48 -18.06
N LEU A 86 -10.06 16.51 -17.52
CA LEU A 86 -10.59 17.63 -18.30
C LEU A 86 -9.53 18.70 -18.59
N ARG A 87 -8.29 18.54 -18.09
CA ARG A 87 -7.19 19.46 -18.40
C ARG A 87 -6.68 19.17 -19.81
N PRO A 88 -6.69 20.14 -20.73
CA PRO A 88 -6.01 19.98 -22.00
C PRO A 88 -4.51 19.77 -21.76
N PRO A 89 -3.82 18.95 -22.58
CA PRO A 89 -2.39 18.68 -22.43
C PRO A 89 -1.48 19.90 -22.70
N PHE A 90 -2.02 21.00 -23.23
CA PHE A 90 -1.25 22.21 -23.52
C PHE A 90 -2.04 23.44 -23.06
N SER A 91 -1.65 24.03 -21.94
CA SER A 91 -1.99 25.43 -21.68
C SER A 91 -0.86 26.28 -22.26
N THR A 92 -0.93 26.61 -23.55
CA THR A 92 -0.20 27.78 -24.06
C THR A 92 -0.86 29.00 -23.46
N ALA A 93 -0.31 29.48 -22.34
CA ALA A 93 -0.59 30.82 -21.85
C ALA A 93 -0.12 31.80 -22.92
N HIS A 94 -1.04 32.64 -23.41
CA HIS A 94 -0.77 33.67 -24.39
C HIS A 94 -0.89 35.05 -23.75
#